data_AF-A0A9E3KXE8-F1
#
_entry.id   AF-A0A9E3KXE8-F1
#
_cell.length_a   1.000
_cell.length_b   1.000
_cell.length_c   1.000
_cell.angle_alpha   90.00
_cell.angle_beta   90.00
_cell.angle_gamma   90.00
#
_symmetry.space_group_name_H-M   'P 1'
#
loop_
_entity.id
_entity.type
_entity.pdbx_description
1 polymer ?
#
loop_
_entity_poly.entity_id
_entity_poly.type
_entity_poly.pdbx_seq_one_letter_code
_entity_poly.pdbx_strand_id
1 'polypeptide(L)'
;VYSKALVAPKPGEHWLLVTSAFHMPRSVGLFRKVGFVVEPYPVDWRVGGSDDLVSFTGMAGEGLARTDTAVREWIGLVAYRLRGRIDELFPGPEKG
;
A
#
# COMPACT_ATOMS: atom_id res chain seq x y z
N VAL A 1 4.06 11.84 10.10
CA VAL A 1 4.13 12.50 11.43
C VAL A 1 3.07 13.59 11.54
N TYR A 2 3.12 14.64 10.70
CA TYR A 2 2.16 15.75 10.72
C TYR A 2 0.69 15.30 10.65
N SER A 3 0.33 14.40 9.74
CA SER A 3 -1.05 13.90 9.62
C SER A 3 -1.58 13.27 10.91
N LYS A 4 -0.79 12.42 11.57
CA LYS A 4 -1.17 11.79 12.86
C LYS A 4 -1.42 12.83 13.95
N ALA A 5 -0.57 13.86 14.01
CA ALA A 5 -0.70 14.94 14.99
C ALA A 5 -1.92 15.83 14.73
N LEU A 6 -2.21 16.11 13.45
CA LEU A 6 -3.36 16.92 13.04
C LEU A 6 -4.69 16.23 13.36
N VAL A 7 -4.78 14.92 13.14
CA VAL A 7 -6.05 14.21 13.28
C VAL A 7 -6.27 13.56 14.65
N ALA A 8 -5.21 13.41 15.47
CA ALA A 8 -5.26 12.86 16.83
C ALA A 8 -6.20 11.63 16.96
N PRO A 9 -5.88 10.52 16.28
CA PRO A 9 -6.80 9.41 16.08
C PRO A 9 -7.22 8.76 17.42
N LYS A 10 -8.50 8.51 17.60
CA LYS A 10 -9.07 7.90 18.81
C LYS A 10 -9.15 6.37 18.68
N PRO A 11 -9.14 5.63 19.81
CA PRO A 11 -9.40 4.19 19.80
C PRO A 11 -10.74 3.88 19.13
N GLY A 12 -10.75 2.92 18.20
CA GLY A 12 -11.95 2.49 17.47
C GLY A 12 -12.21 3.23 16.15
N GLU A 13 -11.42 4.25 15.80
CA GLU A 13 -11.54 4.93 14.50
C GLU A 13 -10.83 4.15 13.39
N HIS A 14 -11.47 4.07 12.22
CA HIS A 14 -10.92 3.48 11.01
C HIS A 14 -10.42 4.58 10.07
N TRP A 15 -9.14 4.54 9.74
CA TRP A 15 -8.48 5.57 8.94
C TRP A 15 -8.11 5.06 7.56
N LEU A 16 -8.66 5.67 6.51
CA LEU A 16 -8.30 5.36 5.13
C LEU A 16 -7.12 6.22 4.67
N LEU A 17 -6.12 5.60 4.06
CA LEU A 17 -5.00 6.29 3.41
C LEU A 17 -5.24 6.36 1.91
N VAL A 18 -5.73 7.50 1.45
CA VAL A 18 -5.98 7.77 0.04
C VAL A 18 -4.75 8.41 -0.61
N THR A 19 -4.17 7.75 -1.60
CA THR A 19 -3.05 8.28 -2.40
C THR A 19 -2.91 7.49 -3.70
N SER A 20 -2.12 8.00 -4.66
CA SER A 20 -1.84 7.27 -5.90
C SER A 20 -1.29 5.86 -5.61
N ALA A 21 -1.75 4.86 -6.37
CA ALA A 21 -1.26 3.49 -6.30
C ALA A 21 0.27 3.44 -6.33
N PHE A 22 0.91 4.22 -7.21
CA PHE A 22 2.37 4.32 -7.32
C PHE A 22 3.05 4.77 -6.01
N HIS A 23 2.41 5.63 -5.22
CA HIS A 23 2.97 6.13 -3.96
C HIS A 23 2.58 5.28 -2.74
N MET A 24 1.60 4.38 -2.89
CA MET A 24 1.03 3.61 -1.80
C MET A 24 2.07 2.87 -0.94
N PRO A 25 3.07 2.14 -1.48
CA PRO A 25 3.98 1.35 -0.66
C PRO A 25 4.83 2.24 0.24
N ARG A 26 5.30 3.37 -0.32
CA ARG A 26 6.08 4.36 0.40
C ARG A 26 5.24 5.02 1.50
N SER A 27 4.03 5.48 1.16
CA SER A 27 3.15 6.15 2.10
C SER A 27 2.84 5.26 3.29
N VAL A 28 2.49 3.99 3.07
CA VAL A 28 2.12 3.13 4.19
C VAL A 28 3.33 2.74 5.04
N GLY A 29 4.51 2.56 4.43
CA GLY A 29 5.75 2.41 5.19
C GLY A 29 5.97 3.57 6.18
N LEU A 30 5.70 4.81 5.75
CA LEU A 30 5.80 5.99 6.62
C LEU A 30 4.75 6.00 7.74
N PHE A 31 3.49 5.67 7.43
CA PHE A 31 2.41 5.61 8.43
C PHE A 31 2.66 4.50 9.47
N ARG A 32 3.11 3.32 9.04
CA ARG A 32 3.52 2.22 9.94
C ARG A 32 4.69 2.59 10.83
N LYS A 33 5.72 3.23 10.27
CA LYS A 33 6.90 3.66 11.03
C LYS A 33 6.54 4.61 12.19
N VAL A 34 5.47 5.38 12.07
CA VAL A 34 4.99 6.30 13.12
C VAL A 34 3.87 5.71 13.99
N GLY A 35 3.60 4.40 13.85
CA GLY A 35 2.55 3.70 14.58
C GLY A 35 1.16 4.29 14.32
N PHE A 36 0.86 4.70 13.08
CA PHE A 36 -0.48 5.11 12.69
C PHE A 36 -1.09 3.99 11.84
N VAL A 37 -2.10 3.32 12.40
CA VAL A 37 -2.86 2.29 11.70
C VAL A 37 -3.75 2.97 10.66
N VAL A 38 -3.51 2.63 9.40
CA VAL A 38 -4.31 3.11 8.26
C VAL A 38 -4.57 1.95 7.30
N GLU A 39 -5.75 1.97 6.70
CA GLU A 39 -6.17 1.06 5.64
C GLU A 39 -5.87 1.71 4.29
N PRO A 40 -5.08 1.07 3.42
CA PRO A 40 -4.70 1.65 2.14
C PRO A 40 -5.90 1.70 1.19
N TYR A 41 -6.11 2.89 0.61
CA TYR A 41 -7.12 3.12 -0.42
C TYR A 41 -6.45 3.74 -1.66
N PRO A 42 -5.79 2.91 -2.50
CA PRO A 42 -5.07 3.40 -3.67
C PRO A 42 -6.04 3.98 -4.70
N VAL A 43 -5.73 5.19 -5.14
CA VAL A 43 -6.40 5.86 -6.27
C VAL A 43 -5.41 6.01 -7.42
N ASP A 44 -5.84 6.52 -8.57
CA ASP A 44 -4.96 6.71 -9.74
C ASP A 44 -4.10 5.48 -10.01
N TRP A 45 -4.75 4.31 -10.05
CA TRP A 45 -4.20 3.16 -10.74
C TRP A 45 -3.93 3.66 -12.13
N ARG A 46 -2.69 4.07 -12.41
CA ARG A 46 -2.26 4.47 -13.75
C ARG A 46 -2.29 3.20 -14.60
N VAL A 47 -3.51 2.83 -14.98
CA VAL A 47 -3.82 2.12 -16.20
C VAL A 47 -3.31 3.07 -17.26
N GLY A 48 -2.14 2.75 -17.78
CA GLY A 48 -1.68 3.41 -18.96
C GLY A 48 -2.67 3.16 -20.09
N GLY A 49 -3.26 4.24 -20.60
CA GLY A 49 -3.59 4.26 -22.01
C GLY A 49 -2.30 4.05 -22.78
N SER A 50 -2.36 3.25 -23.84
CA SER A 50 -1.21 2.89 -24.68
C SER A 50 -0.41 4.10 -25.16
N ASP A 51 -1.04 5.27 -25.33
CA ASP A 51 -0.36 6.48 -25.82
C ASP A 51 0.50 7.21 -24.78
N ASP A 52 0.06 7.29 -23.52
CA ASP A 52 0.81 7.97 -22.45
C ASP A 52 1.94 7.10 -21.88
N LEU A 53 1.79 5.76 -21.99
CA LEU A 53 2.83 4.81 -21.63
C LEU A 53 4.04 4.96 -22.54
N VAL A 54 3.88 5.01 -23.86
CA VAL A 54 5.03 4.97 -24.80
C VAL A 54 5.95 6.18 -24.60
N SER A 55 5.38 7.36 -24.31
CA SER A 55 6.14 8.60 -24.08
C SER A 55 6.95 8.59 -22.77
N PHE A 56 6.45 7.94 -21.71
CA PHE A 56 7.08 7.93 -20.38
C PHE A 56 7.86 6.63 -20.05
N THR A 57 7.48 5.49 -20.65
CA THR A 57 8.09 4.16 -20.44
C THR A 57 9.48 4.03 -21.04
N GLY A 58 9.79 4.80 -22.10
CA GLY A 58 11.15 4.88 -22.65
C GLY A 58 12.20 5.36 -21.64
N MET A 59 11.79 6.03 -20.55
CA MET A 59 12.70 6.59 -19.54
C MET A 59 12.60 5.92 -18.15
N ALA A 60 11.52 5.17 -17.85
CA ALA A 60 11.21 4.73 -16.47
C ALA A 60 10.62 3.29 -16.32
N GLY A 61 10.69 2.45 -17.35
CA GLY A 61 9.96 1.17 -17.44
C GLY A 61 10.14 0.17 -16.29
N GLU A 62 11.36 -0.04 -15.79
CA GLU A 62 11.59 -1.06 -14.75
C GLU A 62 11.12 -0.65 -13.35
N GLY A 63 11.25 0.62 -13.00
CA GLY A 63 10.88 1.13 -11.67
C GLY A 63 9.36 1.16 -11.45
N LEU A 64 8.60 1.48 -12.49
CA LEU A 64 7.15 1.50 -12.46
C LEU A 64 6.55 0.10 -12.36
N ALA A 65 7.06 -0.86 -13.15
CA ALA A 65 6.59 -2.25 -13.08
C ALA A 65 6.82 -2.87 -11.70
N ARG A 66 8.02 -2.70 -11.12
CA ARG A 66 8.33 -3.19 -9.76
C ARG A 66 7.47 -2.52 -8.70
N THR A 67 7.18 -1.23 -8.85
CA THR A 67 6.32 -0.50 -7.92
C THR A 67 4.88 -1.00 -7.99
N ASP A 68 4.31 -1.22 -9.19
CA ASP A 68 2.95 -1.76 -9.34
C ASP A 68 2.82 -3.16 -8.73
N THR A 69 3.78 -4.06 -8.98
CA THR A 69 3.82 -5.37 -8.34
C THR A 69 3.90 -5.26 -6.82
N ALA A 70 4.79 -4.41 -6.29
CA ALA A 70 4.93 -4.21 -4.86
C ALA A 70 3.64 -3.66 -4.21
N VAL A 71 2.90 -2.78 -4.90
CA VAL A 71 1.60 -2.26 -4.46
C VAL A 71 0.59 -3.39 -4.32
N ARG A 72 0.43 -4.21 -5.36
CA ARG A 72 -0.55 -5.30 -5.41
C ARG A 72 -0.30 -6.35 -4.34
N GLU A 73 0.95 -6.80 -4.21
CA GLU A 73 1.36 -7.76 -3.18
C GLU A 73 1.10 -7.23 -1.78
N TRP A 74 1.45 -5.97 -1.53
CA TRP A 74 1.28 -5.35 -0.23
C TRP A 74 -0.19 -5.10 0.14
N ILE A 75 -1.03 -4.73 -0.83
CA ILE A 75 -2.49 -4.66 -0.65
C ILE A 75 -3.06 -6.04 -0.35
N GLY A 76 -2.60 -7.08 -1.05
CA GLY A 76 -2.97 -8.47 -0.76
C GLY A 76 -2.72 -8.81 0.71
N LEU A 77 -1.49 -8.60 1.19
CA LEU A 77 -1.12 -8.85 2.59
C LEU A 77 -1.98 -8.06 3.59
N VAL A 78 -2.28 -6.79 3.29
CA VAL A 78 -3.12 -5.96 4.16
C VAL A 78 -4.57 -6.42 4.15
N ALA A 79 -5.14 -6.71 2.99
CA ALA A 79 -6.50 -7.19 2.84
C ALA A 79 -6.68 -8.54 3.55
N TYR A 80 -5.70 -9.44 3.45
CA TYR A 80 -5.71 -10.71 4.19
C TYR A 80 -5.65 -10.51 5.70
N ARG A 81 -4.86 -9.56 6.18
CA ARG A 81 -4.78 -9.20 7.60
C ARG A 81 -6.07 -8.58 8.13
N LEU A 82 -6.69 -7.66 7.39
CA LEU A 82 -7.92 -6.97 7.80
C LEU A 82 -9.15 -7.89 7.76
N ARG A 83 -9.14 -8.91 6.89
CA ARG A 83 -10.21 -9.90 6.81
C ARG A 83 -10.12 -10.99 7.89
N GLY A 84 -9.17 -10.89 8.84
CA GLY A 84 -8.98 -11.87 9.91
C GLY A 84 -8.65 -13.27 9.39
N ARG A 85 -8.09 -13.38 8.17
CA ARG A 85 -7.72 -14.67 7.55
C ARG A 85 -6.28 -15.10 7.86
N ILE A 86 -5.49 -14.22 8.48
CA ILE A 86 -4.14 -14.49 8.96
C ILE A 86 -3.92 -13.76 10.28
N ASP A 87 -3.76 -14.52 11.36
CA ASP A 87 -3.36 -14.03 12.69
C ASP A 87 -1.83 -13.98 12.86
N GLU A 88 -1.06 -14.58 11.94
CA GLU A 88 0.40 -14.66 12.00
C GLU A 88 1.08 -13.99 10.81
N LEU A 89 2.13 -13.21 11.10
CA LEU A 89 2.97 -12.54 10.11
C LEU A 89 3.83 -13.50 9.26
N PHE A 90 3.91 -14.79 9.62
CA PHE A 90 4.59 -15.87 8.88
C PHE A 90 3.98 -17.24 9.22
N PRO A 91 3.01 -17.78 8.46
CA PRO A 91 2.65 -19.20 8.58
C PRO A 91 3.80 -20.05 8.00
N GLY A 92 4.58 -20.68 8.87
CA GLY A 92 5.53 -21.72 8.48
C GLY A 92 4.80 -23.06 8.29
N PRO A 93 5.31 -23.99 7.45
CA PRO A 93 4.77 -25.34 7.40
C PRO A 93 4.93 -26.03 8.77
N GLU A 94 3.90 -26.75 9.21
CA GLU A 94 3.96 -27.55 10.43
C GLU A 94 5.10 -28.58 10.32
N LYS A 95 5.94 -28.63 11.36
CA LYS A 95 6.99 -29.63 11.48
C LYS A 95 6.33 -30.98 11.73
N GLY A 96 6.32 -31.84 10.71
CA GLY A 96 6.41 -33.29 10.91
C GLY A 96 7.81 -33.67 11.34
#